data_AF-A0A956IWM4-F1
#
_entry.id   AF-A0A956IWM4-F1
#
_cell.length_a   1.000
_cell.length_b   1.000
_cell.length_c   1.000
_cell.angle_alpha   90.00
_cell.angle_beta   90.00
_cell.angle_gamma   90.00
#
_symmetry.space_group_name_H-M   'P 1'
#
loop_
_entity.id
_entity.type
_entity.pdbx_description
1 polymer ?
#
loop_
_entity_poly.entity_id
_entity_poly.type
_entity_poly.pdbx_seq_one_letter_code
_entity_poly.pdbx_strand_id
1 'polypeptide(L)'
;GPRELLGEWGRPDGSFTAEWWGHAPVYEPHESPYPIEYGIEGLWFRFADPPERLRFRPRGTLHFSDWQTDVIAPDGRRLVLLQDRFGPYHVVAAERLRDYLRGEAEPDQVIGWETRSPGAFVPVHGPIRWIDAATIEVLYDSETPERRRYALVDASGG
;
A
#
# COMPACT_ATOMS: atom_id res chain seq x y z
N GLY A 1 -5.37 23.29 2.79
CA GLY A 1 -5.75 23.50 4.21
C GLY A 1 -4.65 22.96 5.11
N PRO A 2 -4.87 22.80 6.43
CA PRO A 2 -3.98 21.98 7.24
C PRO A 2 -4.07 20.52 6.81
N ARG A 3 -3.04 19.74 7.11
CA ARG A 3 -3.04 18.29 6.90
C ARG A 3 -3.91 17.62 7.95
N GLU A 4 -4.72 16.65 7.55
CA GLU A 4 -5.65 15.93 8.42
C GLU A 4 -5.58 14.41 8.21
N LEU A 5 -6.16 13.68 9.16
CA LEU A 5 -6.33 12.22 9.09
C LEU A 5 -7.51 11.93 8.15
N LEU A 6 -7.23 11.30 7.02
CA LEU A 6 -8.22 10.98 6.00
C LEU A 6 -8.81 9.58 6.20
N GLY A 7 -8.04 8.67 6.78
CA GLY A 7 -8.51 7.33 7.11
C GLY A 7 -7.61 6.67 8.13
N GLU A 8 -8.16 5.68 8.83
CA GLU A 8 -7.41 4.83 9.73
C GLU A 8 -7.93 3.40 9.70
N TRP A 9 -7.04 2.46 10.00
CA TRP A 9 -7.37 1.06 10.21
C TRP A 9 -6.57 0.56 11.41
N GLY A 10 -7.26 0.07 12.43
CA GLY A 10 -6.64 -0.54 13.61
C GLY A 10 -6.52 -2.05 13.44
N ARG A 11 -5.34 -2.60 13.72
CA ARG A 11 -5.20 -4.05 13.78
C ARG A 11 -6.05 -4.61 14.93
N PRO A 12 -6.79 -5.71 14.75
CA PRO A 12 -7.70 -6.22 15.79
C PRO A 12 -7.04 -6.54 17.14
N ASP A 13 -5.75 -6.90 17.13
CA ASP A 13 -4.96 -7.16 18.34
C ASP A 13 -4.38 -5.89 18.99
N GLY A 14 -4.62 -4.72 18.41
CA GLY A 14 -4.15 -3.42 18.91
C GLY A 14 -2.65 -3.17 18.72
N SER A 15 -1.92 -4.04 18.01
CA SER A 15 -0.45 -3.90 17.87
C SER A 15 -0.04 -2.66 17.07
N PHE A 16 -0.83 -2.25 16.06
CA PHE A 16 -0.66 -0.97 15.38
C PHE A 16 -1.96 -0.44 14.76
N THR A 17 -1.93 0.85 14.41
CA THR A 17 -2.91 1.54 13.58
C THR A 17 -2.23 2.07 12.32
N ALA A 18 -2.79 1.77 11.15
CA ALA A 18 -2.44 2.41 9.89
C ALA A 18 -3.22 3.71 9.75
N GLU A 19 -2.54 4.80 9.39
CA GLU A 19 -3.11 6.15 9.33
C GLU A 19 -2.75 6.79 7.98
N TRP A 20 -3.77 7.14 7.20
CA TRP A 20 -3.62 7.87 5.94
C TRP A 20 -3.83 9.35 6.19
N TRP A 21 -2.80 10.15 5.88
CA TRP A 21 -2.81 11.58 6.16
C TRP A 21 -2.63 12.39 4.89
N GLY A 22 -3.32 13.51 4.79
CA GLY A 22 -3.20 14.41 3.65
C GLY A 22 -4.17 15.58 3.73
N HIS A 23 -4.75 15.98 2.62
CA HIS A 23 -5.76 17.04 2.57
C HIS A 23 -7.04 16.48 1.96
N ALA A 24 -8.20 16.69 2.61
CA ALA A 24 -9.45 16.30 1.99
C ALA A 24 -9.56 16.90 0.59
N PRO A 25 -9.90 16.10 -0.43
CA PRO A 25 -10.10 16.65 -1.76
C PRO A 25 -11.21 17.71 -1.71
N VAL A 26 -10.98 18.85 -2.33
CA VAL A 26 -11.96 19.94 -2.40
C VAL A 26 -12.88 19.66 -3.57
N TYR A 27 -14.18 19.61 -3.31
CA TYR A 27 -15.21 19.44 -4.34
C TYR A 27 -15.92 20.75 -4.59
N GLU A 28 -16.18 21.07 -5.85
CA GLU A 28 -17.17 22.09 -6.18
C GLU A 28 -18.59 21.53 -5.98
N PRO A 29 -19.60 22.35 -5.64
CA PRO A 29 -20.95 21.90 -5.27
C PRO A 29 -21.71 21.07 -6.32
N HIS A 30 -21.16 20.89 -7.52
CA HIS A 30 -21.75 20.19 -8.65
C HIS A 30 -20.86 19.08 -9.22
N GLU A 31 -19.73 18.80 -8.58
CA GLU A 31 -18.84 17.70 -8.96
C GLU A 31 -19.13 16.45 -8.13
N SER A 32 -18.94 15.28 -8.74
CA SER A 32 -18.92 14.03 -7.98
C SER A 32 -17.71 14.07 -7.03
N PRO A 33 -17.87 13.70 -5.75
CA PRO A 33 -16.73 13.70 -4.84
C PRO A 33 -15.64 12.75 -5.38
N TYR A 34 -14.44 13.28 -5.59
CA TYR A 34 -13.24 12.47 -5.83
C TYR A 34 -13.05 11.42 -4.73
N PRO A 35 -12.43 10.28 -5.04
CA PRO A 35 -12.03 9.32 -4.01
C PRO A 35 -11.11 9.98 -2.97
N ILE A 36 -11.25 9.60 -1.70
CA ILE A 36 -10.46 10.17 -0.60
C ILE A 36 -8.96 9.94 -0.78
N GLU A 37 -8.61 8.88 -1.51
CA GLU A 37 -7.26 8.50 -1.89
C GLU A 37 -6.50 9.63 -2.58
N TYR A 38 -7.21 10.49 -3.32
CA TYR A 38 -6.61 11.60 -4.06
C TYR A 38 -6.10 12.71 -3.12
N GLY A 39 -6.57 12.72 -1.88
CA GLY A 39 -6.10 13.61 -0.84
C GLY A 39 -4.89 13.09 -0.08
N ILE A 40 -4.54 11.80 -0.24
CA ILE A 40 -3.51 11.15 0.58
C ILE A 40 -2.12 11.58 0.14
N GLU A 41 -1.31 11.99 1.13
CA GLU A 41 0.10 12.36 0.94
C GLU A 41 1.06 11.42 1.69
N GLY A 42 0.51 10.46 2.42
CA GLY A 42 1.31 9.40 3.01
C GLY A 42 0.55 8.51 3.97
N LEU A 43 1.26 7.45 4.34
CA LEU A 43 0.84 6.41 5.24
C LEU A 43 1.79 6.35 6.45
N TRP A 44 1.22 6.38 7.65
CA TRP A 44 1.93 6.21 8.91
C TRP A 44 1.40 4.98 9.63
N PHE A 45 2.26 4.36 10.43
CA PHE A 45 1.92 3.28 11.32
C PHE A 45 2.23 3.70 12.74
N ARG A 46 1.22 3.71 13.60
CA ARG A 46 1.33 3.99 15.03
C ARG A 46 1.29 2.67 15.78
N PHE A 47 2.42 2.27 16.36
CA PHE A 47 2.54 1.05 17.14
C PHE A 47 2.23 1.29 18.62
N ALA A 48 1.68 0.29 19.29
CA ALA A 48 1.30 0.38 20.70
C ALA A 48 2.45 0.07 21.68
N ASP A 49 3.33 -0.89 21.36
CA ASP A 49 4.37 -1.34 22.30
C ASP A 49 5.70 -1.79 21.64
N PRO A 50 6.82 -1.09 21.87
CA PRO A 50 6.88 0.27 22.39
C PRO A 50 6.07 1.26 21.52
N PRO A 51 5.51 2.32 22.12
CA PRO A 51 4.85 3.39 21.38
C PRO A 51 5.80 4.06 20.40
N GLU A 52 5.46 4.00 19.12
CA GLU A 52 6.26 4.60 18.06
C GLU A 52 5.37 4.91 16.86
N ARG A 53 5.69 5.98 16.12
CA ARG A 53 5.00 6.32 14.89
C ARG A 53 5.97 6.37 13.73
N LEU A 54 5.86 5.44 12.80
CA LEU A 54 6.76 5.30 11.65
C LEU A 54 6.04 5.65 10.35
N ARG A 55 6.72 6.42 9.49
CA ARG A 55 6.22 6.76 8.16
C ARG A 55 6.62 5.67 7.16
N PHE A 56 5.70 5.21 6.35
CA PHE A 56 6.02 4.45 5.15
C PHE A 56 6.70 5.36 4.11
N ARG A 57 7.90 4.96 3.69
CA ARG A 57 8.70 5.67 2.68
C ARG A 57 8.88 4.77 1.46
N PRO A 58 8.07 4.95 0.40
CA PRO A 58 8.28 4.21 -0.84
C PRO A 58 9.70 4.47 -1.39
N ARG A 59 10.29 3.48 -2.06
CA ARG A 59 11.63 3.60 -2.66
C ARG A 59 11.65 4.58 -3.83
N GLY A 60 10.54 4.71 -4.55
CA GLY A 60 10.34 5.62 -5.66
C GLY A 60 9.24 6.66 -5.39
N THR A 61 8.66 7.18 -6.46
CA THR A 61 7.66 8.26 -6.38
C THR A 61 6.25 7.68 -6.47
N LEU A 62 5.41 8.04 -5.50
CA LEU A 62 3.96 7.83 -5.54
C LEU A 62 3.27 9.19 -5.72
N HIS A 63 2.39 9.27 -6.71
CA HIS A 63 1.49 10.39 -6.92
C HIS A 63 0.19 10.19 -6.15
N PHE A 64 -0.65 11.23 -6.10
CA PHE A 64 -1.94 11.20 -5.41
C PHE A 64 -2.83 10.02 -5.86
N SER A 65 -2.75 9.60 -7.12
CA SER A 65 -3.53 8.50 -7.69
C SER A 65 -2.96 7.10 -7.41
N ASP A 66 -1.76 7.02 -6.83
CA ASP A 66 -1.09 5.75 -6.55
C ASP A 66 -1.38 5.26 -5.11
N TRP A 67 -1.90 6.13 -4.24
CA TRP A 67 -2.24 5.79 -2.86
C TRP A 67 -3.49 4.92 -2.77
N GLN A 68 -3.47 3.99 -1.81
CA GLN A 68 -4.51 2.99 -1.61
C GLN A 68 -4.75 2.81 -0.11
N THR A 69 -6.00 2.54 0.24
CA THR A 69 -6.46 2.29 1.62
C THR A 69 -6.56 0.78 1.92
N ASP A 70 -6.81 -0.04 0.90
CA ASP A 70 -6.91 -1.51 1.01
C ASP A 70 -5.55 -2.24 1.05
N VAL A 71 -4.54 -1.67 1.72
CA VAL A 71 -3.18 -2.24 1.76
C VAL A 71 -3.01 -3.39 2.75
N ILE A 72 -4.03 -3.70 3.55
CA ILE A 72 -3.95 -4.66 4.66
C ILE A 72 -4.86 -5.85 4.36
N ALA A 73 -4.34 -7.06 4.55
CA ALA A 73 -5.09 -8.30 4.33
C ALA A 73 -6.35 -8.36 5.22
N PRO A 74 -7.43 -9.04 4.78
CA PRO A 74 -8.64 -9.19 5.57
C PRO A 74 -8.43 -9.82 6.97
N ASP A 75 -7.40 -10.64 7.14
CA ASP A 75 -7.03 -11.25 8.43
C ASP A 75 -6.07 -10.40 9.27
N GLY A 76 -5.64 -9.24 8.74
CA GLY A 76 -4.71 -8.31 9.37
C GLY A 76 -3.27 -8.81 9.48
N ARG A 77 -2.92 -9.96 8.87
CA ARG A 77 -1.60 -10.59 9.03
C ARG A 77 -0.56 -10.12 8.03
N ARG A 78 -0.97 -9.49 6.94
CA ARG A 78 -0.09 -9.05 5.85
C ARG A 78 -0.46 -7.67 5.36
N LEU A 79 0.54 -6.96 4.85
CA LEU A 79 0.39 -5.69 4.16
C LEU A 79 1.03 -5.79 2.77
N VAL A 80 0.46 -5.08 1.81
CA VAL A 80 0.97 -4.94 0.44
C VAL A 80 1.22 -3.46 0.18
N LEU A 81 2.48 -3.07 0.07
CA LEU A 81 2.93 -1.68 0.02
C LEU A 81 3.58 -1.39 -1.34
N LEU A 82 2.95 -0.53 -2.14
CA LEU A 82 3.48 -0.08 -3.42
C LEU A 82 4.72 0.79 -3.20
N GLN A 83 5.83 0.47 -3.87
CA GLN A 83 7.12 1.15 -3.66
C GLN A 83 7.40 2.27 -4.65
N ASP A 84 6.74 2.28 -5.81
CA ASP A 84 6.83 3.29 -6.86
C ASP A 84 5.61 3.13 -7.77
N ARG A 85 5.22 4.16 -8.51
CA ARG A 85 4.13 4.09 -9.50
C ARG A 85 4.25 2.92 -10.47
N PHE A 86 5.47 2.45 -10.74
CA PHE A 86 5.73 1.33 -11.65
C PHE A 86 6.11 0.03 -10.94
N GLY A 87 5.83 -0.05 -9.64
CA GLY A 87 6.17 -1.17 -8.79
C GLY A 87 7.61 -1.16 -8.24
N PRO A 88 7.97 -2.18 -7.47
CA PRO A 88 7.17 -3.35 -7.14
C PRO A 88 6.19 -3.07 -6.00
N TYR A 89 5.37 -4.06 -5.65
CA TYR A 89 4.77 -4.12 -4.32
C TYR A 89 5.64 -4.96 -3.41
N HIS A 90 5.78 -4.50 -2.17
CA HIS A 90 6.36 -5.26 -1.09
C HIS A 90 5.24 -5.88 -0.25
N VAL A 91 5.32 -7.19 -0.05
CA VAL A 91 4.46 -7.91 0.88
C VAL A 91 5.21 -8.03 2.20
N VAL A 92 4.57 -7.63 3.29
CA VAL A 92 5.18 -7.59 4.63
C VAL A 92 4.25 -8.23 5.64
N ALA A 93 4.75 -9.19 6.40
CA ALA A 93 4.07 -9.75 7.55
C ALA A 93 3.88 -8.67 8.60
N ALA A 94 2.66 -8.56 9.12
CA ALA A 94 2.27 -7.46 9.97
C ALA A 94 3.04 -7.42 11.31
N GLU A 95 3.59 -8.55 11.75
CA GLU A 95 4.51 -8.65 12.90
C GLU A 95 5.93 -8.11 12.62
N ARG A 96 6.37 -8.13 11.36
CA ARG A 96 7.67 -7.62 10.90
C ARG A 96 7.62 -6.18 10.41
N LEU A 97 6.41 -5.59 10.37
CA LEU A 97 6.16 -4.28 9.79
C LEU A 97 7.03 -3.19 10.41
N ARG A 98 7.24 -3.22 11.73
CA ARG A 98 8.07 -2.22 12.42
C ARG A 98 9.51 -2.23 11.88
N ASP A 99 10.15 -3.38 11.89
CA ASP A 99 11.54 -3.55 11.45
C ASP A 99 11.68 -3.24 9.97
N TYR A 100 10.69 -3.64 9.15
CA TYR A 100 10.62 -3.26 7.74
C TYR A 100 10.59 -1.73 7.55
N LEU A 101 9.74 -1.01 8.31
CA LEU A 101 9.64 0.45 8.20
C LEU A 101 10.89 1.20 8.68
N ARG A 102 11.71 0.58 9.54
CA ARG A 102 13.03 1.08 9.95
C ARG A 102 14.12 0.78 8.94
N GLY A 103 13.87 -0.09 7.97
CA GLY A 103 14.88 -0.60 7.04
C GLY A 103 15.77 -1.67 7.66
N GLU A 104 15.33 -2.29 8.76
CA GLU A 104 16.04 -3.37 9.47
C GLU A 104 15.64 -4.75 8.94
N ALA A 105 14.54 -4.84 8.18
CA ALA A 105 14.08 -6.06 7.52
C ALA A 105 13.73 -5.81 6.05
N GLU A 106 14.09 -6.76 5.19
CA GLU A 106 13.58 -6.86 3.81
C GLU A 106 12.11 -7.30 3.79
N PRO A 107 11.35 -7.01 2.71
CA PRO A 107 10.00 -7.53 2.56
C PRO A 107 9.99 -9.06 2.46
N ASP A 108 8.92 -9.70 2.93
CA ASP A 108 8.76 -11.15 2.88
C ASP A 108 8.57 -11.66 1.45
N GLN A 109 7.98 -10.82 0.58
CA GLN A 109 7.85 -11.09 -0.84
C GLN A 109 7.87 -9.79 -1.64
N VAL A 110 8.46 -9.84 -2.83
CA VAL A 110 8.38 -8.75 -3.82
C VAL A 110 7.58 -9.26 -5.01
N ILE A 111 6.52 -8.55 -5.37
CA ILE A 111 5.64 -8.90 -6.50
C ILE A 111 5.53 -7.76 -7.51
N GLY A 112 5.16 -8.10 -8.73
CA GLY A 112 5.10 -7.13 -9.84
C GLY A 112 6.47 -6.61 -10.28
N TRP A 113 7.56 -7.30 -9.92
CA TRP A 113 8.94 -7.00 -10.33
C TRP A 113 9.37 -7.75 -11.61
N GLU A 114 8.42 -8.11 -12.48
CA GLU A 114 8.76 -8.95 -13.64
C GLU A 114 9.77 -8.25 -14.57
N THR A 115 10.82 -9.00 -14.94
CA THR A 115 11.94 -8.53 -15.74
C THR A 115 11.44 -8.14 -17.13
N ARG A 116 11.45 -6.84 -17.42
CA ARG A 116 10.91 -6.33 -18.69
C ARG A 116 11.90 -6.55 -19.82
N SER A 117 11.38 -6.89 -21.00
CA SER A 117 12.16 -6.78 -22.24
C SER A 117 12.50 -5.31 -22.50
N PRO A 118 13.73 -4.98 -22.93
CA PRO A 118 14.09 -3.62 -23.30
C PRO A 118 13.10 -3.04 -24.33
N GLY A 119 12.55 -1.85 -24.05
CA GLY A 119 11.59 -1.16 -24.93
C GLY A 119 10.10 -1.47 -24.69
N ALA A 120 9.76 -2.34 -23.73
CA ALA A 120 8.37 -2.55 -23.35
C ALA A 120 7.77 -1.32 -22.64
N PHE A 121 6.50 -1.02 -22.91
CA PHE A 121 5.73 -0.04 -22.15
C PHE A 121 5.71 -0.43 -20.67
N VAL A 122 5.84 0.56 -19.78
CA VAL A 122 5.82 0.35 -18.34
C VAL A 122 4.41 0.64 -17.82
N PRO A 123 3.60 -0.39 -17.50
CA PRO A 123 2.27 -0.14 -16.95
C PRO A 123 2.39 0.54 -15.59
N VAL A 124 1.44 1.43 -15.31
CA VAL A 124 1.25 2.01 -13.97
C VAL A 124 0.62 0.94 -13.08
N HIS A 125 1.21 0.71 -11.92
CA HIS A 125 0.68 -0.20 -10.92
C HIS A 125 -0.51 0.47 -10.23
N GLY A 126 -1.71 -0.03 -10.51
CA GLY A 126 -2.97 0.51 -10.03
C GLY A 126 -3.46 -0.13 -8.71
N PRO A 127 -4.77 -0.02 -8.40
CA PRO A 127 -5.35 -0.54 -7.17
C PRO A 127 -5.15 -2.05 -7.02
N ILE A 128 -4.82 -2.47 -5.80
CA ILE A 128 -4.92 -3.87 -5.41
C ILE A 128 -6.33 -4.19 -4.92
N ARG A 129 -6.72 -5.45 -5.06
CA ARG A 129 -7.92 -6.02 -4.46
C ARG A 129 -7.57 -7.33 -3.78
N TRP A 130 -7.83 -7.45 -2.49
CA TRP A 130 -7.77 -8.73 -1.80
C TRP A 130 -8.88 -9.65 -2.31
N ILE A 131 -8.50 -10.85 -2.74
CA ILE A 131 -9.43 -11.93 -3.07
C ILE A 131 -9.71 -12.75 -1.81
N ASP A 132 -8.66 -13.02 -1.04
CA ASP A 132 -8.66 -13.65 0.28
C ASP A 132 -7.40 -13.20 1.06
N ALA A 133 -7.13 -13.76 2.23
CA ALA A 133 -5.99 -13.38 3.08
C ALA A 133 -4.59 -13.69 2.49
N ALA A 134 -4.52 -14.49 1.42
CA ALA A 134 -3.28 -14.94 0.80
C ALA A 134 -3.24 -14.64 -0.70
N THR A 135 -4.24 -13.95 -1.26
CA THR A 135 -4.32 -13.70 -2.70
C THR A 135 -4.75 -12.27 -2.97
N ILE A 136 -3.99 -11.59 -3.81
CA ILE A 136 -4.37 -10.28 -4.34
C ILE A 136 -4.53 -10.32 -5.85
N GLU A 137 -5.34 -9.40 -6.35
CA GLU A 137 -5.44 -9.05 -7.75
C GLU A 137 -4.98 -7.60 -7.91
N VAL A 138 -4.06 -7.36 -8.84
CA VAL A 138 -3.50 -6.04 -9.12
C VAL A 138 -4.00 -5.60 -10.50
N LEU A 139 -4.55 -4.39 -10.59
CA LEU A 139 -4.81 -3.73 -11.86
C LEU A 139 -3.54 -3.03 -12.36
N TYR A 140 -3.12 -3.33 -13.58
CA TYR A 140 -2.06 -2.62 -14.28
C TYR A 140 -2.71 -1.69 -15.29
N ASP A 141 -2.57 -0.40 -15.06
CA ASP A 141 -3.09 0.63 -15.93
C ASP A 141 -2.13 0.88 -17.10
N SER A 142 -2.62 0.61 -18.30
CA SER A 142 -1.91 0.76 -19.57
C SER A 142 -2.94 0.95 -20.68
N GLU A 143 -2.50 1.07 -21.94
CA GLU A 143 -3.43 1.15 -23.08
C GLU A 143 -4.44 -0.01 -23.12
N THR A 144 -4.05 -1.19 -22.62
CA THR A 144 -4.94 -2.32 -22.39
C THR A 144 -4.84 -2.73 -20.93
N PRO A 145 -5.74 -2.25 -20.05
CA PRO A 145 -5.67 -2.56 -18.63
C PRO A 145 -5.72 -4.07 -18.40
N GLU A 146 -4.78 -4.59 -17.61
CA GLU A 146 -4.69 -6.00 -17.29
C GLU A 146 -4.81 -6.22 -15.79
N ARG A 147 -5.40 -7.35 -15.39
CA ARG A 147 -5.45 -7.77 -14.00
C ARG A 147 -4.60 -9.00 -13.81
N ARG A 148 -3.64 -8.94 -12.89
CA ARG A 148 -2.81 -10.09 -12.53
C ARG A 148 -3.08 -10.50 -11.10
N ARG A 149 -3.10 -11.81 -10.86
CA ARG A 149 -3.27 -12.37 -9.52
C ARG A 149 -1.94 -12.84 -8.98
N TYR A 150 -1.71 -12.56 -7.72
CA TYR A 150 -0.53 -12.98 -6.98
C TYR A 150 -0.97 -13.78 -5.77
N ALA A 151 -0.50 -15.03 -5.69
CA ALA A 151 -0.54 -15.79 -4.46
C ALA A 151 0.62 -15.32 -3.57
N LEU A 152 0.29 -14.97 -2.34
CA LEU A 152 1.22 -14.51 -1.34
C LEU A 152 1.79 -15.71 -0.61
N VAL A 153 3.11 -15.81 -0.58
CA VAL A 153 3.76 -16.88 0.20
C VAL A 153 3.73 -16.49 1.68
N ASP A 154 3.53 -17.47 2.55
CA ASP A 154 3.77 -17.27 3.97
C ASP A 154 5.27 -17.03 4.16
N ALA A 155 5.62 -16.10 5.06
CA ALA A 155 7.00 -15.94 5.50
C ALA A 155 7.40 -17.24 6.19
N SER A 156 8.04 -18.16 5.45
CA SER A 156 8.57 -19.38 6.03
C SER A 156 9.62 -18.97 7.07
N GLY A 157 9.30 -19.22 8.33
CA GLY A 157 10.23 -19.06 9.44
C GLY A 157 11.53 -19.79 9.13
N GLY A 158 12.60 -19.02 8.99
CA GLY A 158 13.98 -19.50 9.00
C GLY A 158 14.56 -19.38 10.39
#